data_AF-A0A7S2I9L8-F1
#
_entry.id   AF-A0A7S2I9L8-F1
#
_cell.length_a   1.000
_cell.length_b   1.000
_cell.length_c   1.000
_cell.angle_alpha   90.00
_cell.angle_beta   90.00
_cell.angle_gamma   90.00
#
_symmetry.space_group_name_H-M   'P 1'
#
loop_
_entity.id
_entity.type
_entity.pdbx_description
1 polymer ?
#
loop_
_entity_poly.entity_id
_entity_poly.type
_entity_poly.pdbx_seq_one_letter_code
_entity_poly.pdbx_strand_id
1 'polypeptide(L)'
;CMDANSSPERDERETVWKRCRAMNGVKSVWDTFFTAEGHARSSRPVATTNKMRGPLSGQANKIGHHMSHVIDHIFYRGLTFDGHVWGPTTYESTEEALRHLIPSPSLPSDHYPVVCDFVLPLPTFSLQSVSHLHAVAVFTAILAVIIWAAQSSINRE
;
A
#
# COMPACT_ATOMS: atom_id res chain seq x y z
N CYS A 1 -8.06 -22.31 3.30
CA CYS A 1 -8.79 -21.15 2.76
C CYS A 1 -8.00 -19.91 3.14
N MET A 2 -7.66 -19.02 2.20
CA MET A 2 -6.99 -17.76 2.52
C MET A 2 -8.04 -16.79 3.09
N ASP A 3 -8.10 -16.70 4.41
CA ASP A 3 -8.98 -15.76 5.10
C ASP A 3 -8.40 -14.35 5.01
N ALA A 4 -9.04 -13.48 4.23
CA ALA A 4 -8.61 -12.07 4.12
C ALA A 4 -8.71 -11.32 5.46
N ASN A 5 -9.52 -11.81 6.40
CA ASN A 5 -9.66 -11.24 7.74
C ASN A 5 -8.70 -11.89 8.76
N SER A 6 -7.59 -12.46 8.29
CA SER A 6 -6.53 -12.99 9.15
C SER A 6 -5.67 -11.86 9.70
N SER A 7 -5.44 -11.84 11.02
CA SER A 7 -4.41 -11.00 11.61
C SER A 7 -3.00 -11.52 11.30
N PRO A 8 -1.97 -10.66 11.32
CA PRO A 8 -0.59 -11.08 11.09
C PRO A 8 -0.14 -12.22 12.02
N GLU A 9 -0.55 -12.15 13.29
CA GLU A 9 -0.13 -13.05 14.37
C GLU A 9 -0.78 -14.44 14.37
N ARG A 10 -1.70 -14.72 13.43
CA ARG A 10 -2.31 -16.06 13.37
C ARG A 10 -1.26 -17.14 13.14
N ASP A 11 -1.37 -18.21 13.92
CA ASP A 11 -0.42 -19.33 13.97
C ASP A 11 -0.51 -20.25 12.76
N GLU A 12 -1.62 -20.19 12.03
CA GLU A 12 -1.83 -20.93 10.78
C GLU A 12 -0.65 -20.83 9.82
N ARG A 13 -0.32 -21.95 9.18
CA ARG A 13 0.78 -22.04 8.22
C ARG A 13 0.67 -21.01 7.08
N GLU A 14 -0.55 -20.66 6.71
CA GLU A 14 -0.88 -19.94 5.49
C GLU A 14 -1.95 -18.87 5.80
N THR A 15 -1.52 -17.61 5.91
CA THR A 15 -2.39 -16.44 6.05
C THR A 15 -2.18 -15.48 4.89
N VAL A 16 -3.12 -14.56 4.64
CA VAL A 16 -2.94 -13.53 3.61
C VAL A 16 -1.69 -12.69 3.90
N TRP A 17 -1.44 -12.38 5.17
CA TRP A 17 -0.20 -11.73 5.61
C TRP A 17 1.05 -12.49 5.15
N LYS A 18 1.20 -13.76 5.57
CA LYS A 18 2.40 -14.56 5.28
C LYS A 18 2.61 -14.73 3.77
N ARG A 19 1.53 -14.95 3.01
CA ARG A 19 1.58 -15.04 1.54
C ARG A 19 2.02 -13.74 0.88
N CYS A 20 1.41 -12.62 1.25
CA CYS A 20 1.73 -11.33 0.67
C CYS A 20 3.15 -10.88 1.04
N ARG A 21 3.56 -11.08 2.29
CA ARG A 21 4.90 -10.70 2.75
C ARG A 21 6.01 -11.57 2.18
N ALA A 22 5.73 -12.81 1.77
CA ALA A 22 6.70 -13.67 1.07
C ALA A 22 6.99 -13.24 -0.38
N MET A 23 6.18 -12.34 -0.97
CA MET A 23 6.41 -11.86 -2.33
C MET A 23 7.58 -10.86 -2.39
N ASN A 24 8.48 -11.04 -3.36
CA ASN A 24 9.67 -10.19 -3.50
C ASN A 24 9.30 -8.70 -3.69
N GLY A 25 9.88 -7.84 -2.85
CA GLY A 25 9.72 -6.39 -2.91
C GLY A 25 8.38 -5.87 -2.39
N VAL A 26 7.47 -6.75 -1.94
CA VAL A 26 6.23 -6.33 -1.25
C VAL A 26 6.59 -5.91 0.17
N LYS A 27 5.93 -4.86 0.65
CA LYS A 27 6.00 -4.30 2.00
C LYS A 27 4.59 -4.10 2.53
N SER A 28 4.46 -3.81 3.83
CA SER A 28 3.18 -3.55 4.48
C SER A 28 3.23 -2.25 5.28
N VAL A 29 2.13 -1.50 5.28
CA VAL A 29 1.98 -0.31 6.14
C VAL A 29 2.05 -0.65 7.63
N TRP A 30 1.98 -1.95 7.96
CA TRP A 30 2.09 -2.48 9.31
C TRP A 30 3.49 -3.00 9.67
N ASP A 31 4.50 -2.86 8.79
CA ASP A 31 5.86 -3.39 9.02
C ASP A 31 6.57 -2.81 10.26
N THR A 32 6.16 -1.62 10.73
CA THR A 32 6.62 -1.04 11.99
C THR A 32 6.10 -1.82 13.22
N PHE A 33 4.94 -2.46 13.10
CA PHE A 33 4.26 -3.16 14.18
C PHE A 33 4.43 -4.67 14.13
N PHE A 34 4.66 -5.25 12.94
CA PHE A 34 4.80 -6.69 12.76
C PHE A 34 6.03 -7.06 11.92
N THR A 35 6.58 -8.25 12.13
CA THR A 35 7.59 -8.83 11.25
C THR A 35 6.95 -9.43 9.99
N ALA A 36 7.75 -9.76 8.97
CA ALA A 36 7.24 -10.40 7.76
C ALA A 36 6.56 -11.75 8.05
N GLU A 37 6.98 -12.44 9.11
CA GLU A 37 6.43 -13.71 9.59
C GLU A 37 5.13 -13.52 10.39
N GLY A 38 4.82 -12.27 10.76
CA GLY A 38 3.59 -11.90 11.48
C GLY A 38 3.75 -11.73 12.99
N HIS A 39 4.97 -11.75 13.51
CA HIS A 39 5.21 -11.52 14.95
C HIS A 39 5.09 -10.05 15.31
N ALA A 40 4.41 -9.72 16.41
CA ALA A 40 4.36 -8.36 16.93
C ALA A 40 5.75 -7.87 17.34
N ARG A 41 6.04 -6.60 17.01
CA ARG A 41 7.28 -5.89 17.36
C ARG A 41 7.14 -5.04 18.62
N SER A 42 5.91 -4.76 19.04
CA SER A 42 5.58 -3.96 20.22
C SER A 42 4.63 -4.75 21.12
N SER A 43 4.70 -4.50 22.43
CA SER A 43 3.74 -5.04 23.39
C SER A 43 2.37 -4.37 23.31
N ARG A 44 2.28 -3.17 22.70
CA ARG A 44 1.02 -2.47 22.51
C ARG A 44 0.31 -3.00 21.27
N PRO A 45 -0.87 -3.66 21.42
CA PRO A 45 -1.59 -4.19 20.29
C PRO A 45 -2.16 -3.04 19.45
N VAL A 46 -2.01 -3.17 18.13
CA VAL A 46 -2.67 -2.32 17.14
C VAL A 46 -3.95 -3.01 16.66
N ALA A 47 -4.96 -2.21 16.34
CA ALA A 47 -6.27 -2.70 15.92
C ALA A 47 -6.82 -1.89 14.74
N THR A 48 -7.33 -2.62 13.73
CA THR A 48 -8.19 -2.07 12.68
C THR A 48 -9.65 -2.46 12.90
N THR A 49 -9.93 -3.38 13.82
CA THR A 49 -11.27 -3.67 14.33
C THR A 49 -11.22 -3.82 15.84
N ASN A 50 -12.26 -3.38 16.55
CA ASN A 50 -12.39 -3.54 18.00
C ASN A 50 -13.86 -3.78 18.36
N LYS A 51 -14.34 -5.03 18.27
CA LYS A 51 -15.77 -5.35 18.35
C LYS A 51 -16.06 -6.55 19.22
N MET A 52 -17.28 -6.61 19.73
CA MET A 52 -17.85 -7.85 20.26
C MET A 52 -18.51 -8.60 19.09
N ARG A 53 -18.13 -9.86 18.90
CA ARG A 53 -18.70 -10.66 17.83
C ARG A 53 -20.16 -10.98 18.13
N GLY A 54 -21.04 -10.49 17.27
CA GLY A 54 -22.48 -10.73 17.35
C GLY A 54 -22.94 -12.03 16.68
N PRO A 55 -24.22 -12.38 16.85
CA PRO A 55 -24.82 -13.59 16.27
C PRO A 55 -24.83 -13.61 14.74
N LEU A 56 -24.73 -12.43 14.09
CA LEU A 56 -24.74 -12.29 12.64
C LEU A 56 -23.43 -12.71 11.95
N SER A 57 -22.39 -13.05 12.71
CA SER A 57 -21.07 -13.40 12.16
C SER A 57 -21.01 -14.76 11.45
N GLY A 58 -22.09 -15.56 11.47
CA GLY A 58 -22.10 -16.93 10.93
C GLY A 58 -21.14 -17.88 11.66
N GLN A 59 -20.54 -17.44 12.76
CA GLN A 59 -19.54 -18.14 13.55
C GLN A 59 -20.06 -18.30 14.98
N ALA A 60 -21.00 -19.21 15.18
CA ALA A 60 -21.73 -19.36 16.45
C ALA A 60 -20.81 -19.49 17.67
N ASN A 61 -19.70 -20.23 17.53
CA ASN A 61 -18.72 -20.46 18.59
C ASN A 61 -17.87 -19.22 18.93
N LYS A 62 -18.01 -18.13 18.19
CA LYS A 62 -17.27 -16.88 18.41
C LYS A 62 -18.18 -15.76 18.92
N ILE A 63 -19.47 -16.01 19.11
CA ILE A 63 -20.41 -15.01 19.64
C ILE A 63 -19.99 -14.62 21.06
N GLY A 64 -19.99 -13.33 21.36
CA GLY A 64 -19.57 -12.82 22.67
C GLY A 64 -18.06 -12.76 22.85
N HIS A 65 -17.26 -13.17 21.87
CA HIS A 65 -15.81 -12.96 21.91
C HIS A 65 -15.46 -11.54 21.48
N HIS A 66 -14.58 -10.92 22.25
CA HIS A 66 -13.95 -9.66 21.88
C HIS A 66 -12.94 -9.90 20.76
N MET A 67 -12.96 -9.02 19.76
CA MET A 67 -12.04 -9.03 18.64
C MET A 67 -11.38 -7.67 18.54
N SER A 68 -10.10 -7.60 18.89
CA SER A 68 -9.26 -6.40 18.75
C SER A 68 -7.98 -6.77 18.01
N HIS A 69 -8.00 -6.65 16.68
CA HIS A 69 -6.89 -7.08 15.83
C HIS A 69 -6.73 -6.19 14.59
N VAL A 70 -5.57 -6.27 13.96
CA VAL A 70 -5.36 -5.80 12.57
C VAL A 70 -5.84 -6.88 11.62
N ILE A 71 -6.89 -6.60 10.86
CA ILE A 71 -7.39 -7.49 9.81
C ILE A 71 -7.57 -6.78 8.46
N ASP A 72 -7.34 -5.47 8.42
CA ASP A 72 -7.38 -4.66 7.21
C ASP A 72 -5.94 -4.34 6.80
N HIS A 73 -5.58 -4.74 5.58
CA HIS A 73 -4.19 -4.74 5.14
C HIS A 73 -3.99 -3.86 3.92
N ILE A 74 -2.92 -3.05 3.95
CA ILE A 74 -2.41 -2.34 2.77
C ILE A 74 -1.00 -2.84 2.50
N PHE A 75 -0.85 -3.62 1.45
CA PHE A 75 0.44 -4.06 0.92
C PHE A 75 0.83 -3.19 -0.26
N TYR A 76 2.12 -2.89 -0.39
CA TYR A 76 2.62 -2.02 -1.45
C TYR A 76 3.97 -2.49 -1.97
N ARG A 77 4.32 -2.07 -3.20
CA ARG A 77 5.59 -2.35 -3.86
C ARG A 77 5.95 -1.18 -4.77
N GLY A 78 7.24 -0.82 -4.81
CA GLY A 78 7.73 0.27 -5.66
C GLY A 78 7.32 1.68 -5.22
N LEU A 79 6.68 1.79 -4.05
CA LEU A 79 6.35 3.05 -3.38
C LEU A 79 7.16 3.17 -2.08
N THR A 80 7.38 4.40 -1.64
CA THR A 80 7.91 4.67 -0.29
C THR A 80 6.73 5.03 0.61
N PHE A 81 6.55 4.26 1.69
CA PHE A 81 5.56 4.56 2.71
C PHE A 81 6.06 5.71 3.56
N ASP A 82 5.28 6.79 3.62
CA ASP A 82 5.62 8.00 4.37
C ASP A 82 5.14 7.90 5.82
N GLY A 83 3.92 7.40 6.01
CA GLY A 83 3.35 7.16 7.33
C GLY A 83 1.85 6.96 7.33
N HIS A 84 1.31 6.67 8.51
CA HIS A 84 -0.14 6.70 8.73
C HIS A 84 -0.60 8.14 8.96
N VAL A 85 -1.56 8.60 8.16
CA VAL A 85 -2.26 9.89 8.35
C VAL A 85 -3.32 9.75 9.43
N TRP A 86 -4.01 8.60 9.42
CA TRP A 86 -4.84 8.15 10.52
C TRP A 86 -4.23 6.88 11.08
N GLY A 87 -3.65 7.01 12.28
CA GLY A 87 -2.87 5.96 12.91
C GLY A 87 -3.68 4.70 13.22
N PRO A 88 -3.01 3.54 13.37
CA PRO A 88 -3.65 2.40 13.98
C PRO A 88 -4.14 2.76 15.38
N THR A 89 -5.32 2.26 15.73
CA THR A 89 -5.80 2.40 17.11
C THR A 89 -5.00 1.45 17.99
N THR A 90 -4.48 1.96 19.11
CA THR A 90 -3.79 1.16 20.13
C THR A 90 -4.51 1.29 21.45
N TYR A 91 -4.45 0.23 22.26
CA TYR A 91 -4.96 0.23 23.63
C TYR A 91 -3.85 -0.21 24.57
N GLU A 92 -3.78 0.35 25.78
CA GLU A 92 -2.85 -0.05 26.83
C GLU A 92 -3.22 -1.42 27.41
N SER A 93 -4.52 -1.76 27.42
CA SER A 93 -5.00 -3.06 27.87
C SER A 93 -6.28 -3.53 27.16
N THR A 94 -6.61 -4.81 27.32
CA THR A 94 -7.87 -5.39 26.83
C THR A 94 -9.08 -4.72 27.47
N GLU A 95 -9.01 -4.42 28.76
CA GLU A 95 -10.08 -3.75 29.51
C GLU A 95 -10.33 -2.33 28.97
N GLU A 96 -9.27 -1.61 28.57
CA GLU A 96 -9.42 -0.33 27.89
C GLU A 96 -10.07 -0.53 26.51
N ALA A 97 -9.58 -1.47 25.71
CA ALA A 97 -10.15 -1.78 24.40
C ALA A 97 -11.66 -2.07 24.48
N LEU A 98 -12.11 -2.83 25.49
CA LEU A 98 -13.52 -3.14 25.72
C LEU A 98 -14.41 -1.92 26.00
N ARG A 99 -13.85 -0.77 26.40
CA ARG A 99 -14.60 0.49 26.59
C ARG A 99 -14.81 1.26 25.28
N HIS A 100 -14.06 0.91 24.23
CA HIS A 100 -14.02 1.59 22.95
C HIS A 100 -14.52 0.72 21.80
N LEU A 101 -15.52 -0.13 22.07
CA LEU A 101 -16.09 -1.02 21.07
C LEU A 101 -16.72 -0.26 19.90
N ILE A 102 -16.59 -0.84 18.71
CA ILE A 102 -17.17 -0.37 17.47
C ILE A 102 -18.06 -1.46 16.85
N PRO A 103 -19.12 -1.11 16.11
CA PRO A 103 -19.56 0.25 15.76
C PRO A 103 -20.10 1.03 16.95
N SER A 104 -20.07 2.36 16.84
CA SER A 104 -20.59 3.31 17.82
C SER A 104 -21.26 4.50 17.11
N PRO A 105 -22.01 5.37 17.80
CA PRO A 105 -22.61 6.55 17.17
C PRO A 105 -21.59 7.46 16.46
N SER A 106 -20.34 7.49 16.92
CA SER A 106 -19.25 8.27 16.31
C SER A 106 -18.49 7.51 15.23
N LEU A 107 -18.57 6.17 15.20
CA LEU A 107 -17.97 5.32 14.18
C LEU A 107 -18.97 4.24 13.73
N PRO A 108 -19.74 4.47 12.66
CA PRO A 108 -20.81 3.56 12.24
C PRO A 108 -20.31 2.28 11.54
N SER A 109 -19.01 2.03 11.57
CA SER A 109 -18.33 0.88 10.98
C SER A 109 -17.79 -0.02 12.09
N ASP A 110 -17.72 -1.32 11.85
CA ASP A 110 -17.05 -2.29 12.72
C ASP A 110 -15.54 -2.43 12.42
N HIS A 111 -15.02 -1.53 11.57
CA HIS A 111 -13.60 -1.35 11.24
C HIS A 111 -13.21 0.14 11.34
N TYR A 112 -12.01 0.39 11.89
CA TYR A 112 -11.33 1.67 11.84
C TYR A 112 -10.76 1.93 10.44
N PRO A 113 -10.74 3.20 9.97
CA PRO A 113 -10.11 3.52 8.71
C PRO A 113 -8.59 3.35 8.80
N VAL A 114 -7.98 2.86 7.71
CA VAL A 114 -6.52 2.82 7.53
C VAL A 114 -6.18 3.84 6.46
N VAL A 115 -5.63 4.97 6.89
CA VAL A 115 -5.30 6.10 5.98
C VAL A 115 -3.82 6.38 6.08
N CYS A 116 -3.13 6.34 4.95
CA CYS A 116 -1.69 6.50 4.88
C CYS A 116 -1.24 7.21 3.61
N ASP A 117 -0.06 7.83 3.70
CA ASP A 117 0.58 8.51 2.59
C ASP A 117 1.70 7.67 1.99
N PHE A 118 1.83 7.78 0.67
CA PHE A 118 2.90 7.17 -0.11
C PHE A 118 3.58 8.22 -0.97
N VAL A 119 4.91 8.19 -0.98
CA VAL A 119 5.72 8.92 -1.96
C VAL A 119 5.85 8.06 -3.22
N LEU A 120 5.37 8.60 -4.34
CA LEU A 120 5.54 8.00 -5.65
C LEU A 120 7.01 8.09 -6.08
N PRO A 121 7.56 7.04 -6.72
CA PRO A 121 8.90 7.13 -7.28
C PRO A 121 8.93 8.26 -8.32
N LEU A 122 9.95 9.11 -8.26
CA LEU A 122 10.18 10.09 -9.32
C LEU A 122 10.32 9.31 -10.64
N PRO A 123 9.64 9.74 -11.72
CA PRO A 123 9.89 9.15 -13.02
C PRO A 123 11.37 9.31 -13.33
N THR A 124 12.06 8.17 -13.48
CA THR A 124 13.39 8.14 -14.06
C THR A 124 13.25 8.48 -15.53
N PHE A 125 13.26 9.77 -15.84
CA PHE A 125 13.43 10.22 -17.21
C PHE A 125 14.83 9.80 -17.65
N SER A 126 14.91 8.68 -18.36
CA SER A 126 16.16 8.28 -19.01
C SER A 126 16.55 9.36 -20.01
N LEU A 127 17.72 9.96 -19.83
CA LEU A 127 18.31 10.89 -20.80
C LEU A 127 18.51 10.23 -22.18
N GLN A 128 18.44 8.90 -22.30
CA GLN A 128 18.47 8.20 -23.60
C GLN A 128 17.18 8.41 -24.41
N SER A 129 16.06 8.79 -23.77
CA SER A 129 14.85 9.20 -24.50
C SER A 129 14.98 10.61 -25.09
N VAL A 130 15.87 11.44 -24.53
CA VAL A 130 16.13 12.80 -25.00
C VAL A 130 17.16 12.81 -26.13
N SER A 131 18.08 11.84 -26.18
CA SER A 131 19.05 11.74 -27.28
C SER A 131 18.40 11.35 -28.62
N HIS A 132 17.28 10.63 -28.62
CA HIS A 132 16.50 10.41 -29.85
C HIS A 132 15.77 11.67 -30.32
N LEU A 133 15.17 12.45 -29.42
CA LEU A 133 14.51 13.70 -29.79
C LEU A 133 15.51 14.75 -30.31
N HIS A 134 16.68 14.89 -29.68
CA HIS A 134 17.74 15.77 -30.19
C HIS A 134 18.35 15.26 -31.50
N ALA A 135 18.60 13.95 -31.64
CA ALA A 135 19.13 13.39 -32.88
C ALA A 135 18.15 13.58 -34.05
N VAL A 136 16.85 13.35 -33.83
CA VAL A 136 15.82 13.59 -34.85
C VAL A 136 15.77 15.07 -35.21
N ALA A 137 15.72 15.98 -34.24
CA ALA A 137 15.67 17.42 -34.49
C ALA A 137 16.89 17.93 -35.30
N VAL A 138 18.09 17.50 -34.91
CA VAL A 138 19.34 17.83 -35.62
C VAL A 138 19.36 17.26 -37.04
N PHE A 139 18.89 16.02 -37.23
CA PHE A 139 18.84 15.38 -38.54
C PHE A 139 17.84 16.08 -39.48
N THR A 140 16.65 16.46 -38.99
CA THR A 140 15.69 17.25 -39.78
C THR A 140 16.24 18.62 -40.17
N ALA A 141 16.96 19.31 -39.27
CA ALA A 141 17.53 20.61 -39.57
C ALA A 141 18.62 20.52 -40.66
N ILE A 142 19.51 19.53 -40.56
CA ILE A 142 20.55 19.29 -41.56
C ILE A 142 19.93 18.92 -42.92
N LEU A 143 18.94 18.03 -42.94
CA LEU A 143 18.27 17.62 -44.17
C LEU A 143 17.55 18.81 -44.85
N ALA A 144 16.89 19.67 -44.07
CA ALA A 144 16.25 20.88 -44.61
C ALA A 144 17.25 21.84 -45.26
N VAL A 145 18.43 22.03 -44.65
CA VAL A 145 19.50 22.86 -45.22
C VAL A 145 20.05 22.26 -46.52
N ILE A 146 20.24 20.94 -46.57
CA ILE A 146 20.72 20.25 -47.79
C ILE A 146 19.70 20.38 -48.92
N ILE A 147 18.41 20.15 -48.65
CA ILE A 147 17.34 20.29 -49.65
C ILE A 147 17.27 21.73 -50.16
N TRP A 148 17.32 22.71 -49.28
CA TRP A 148 17.33 24.13 -49.65
C TRP A 148 18.53 24.48 -50.53
N ALA A 149 19.74 24.02 -50.18
CA ALA A 149 20.95 24.25 -50.96
C ALA A 149 20.87 23.62 -52.37
N ALA A 150 20.33 22.40 -52.49
CA ALA A 150 20.15 21.73 -53.78
C ALA A 150 19.10 22.43 -54.66
N GLN A 151 17.99 22.87 -54.09
CA GLN A 151 16.95 23.60 -54.84
C GLN A 151 17.43 24.98 -55.29
N SER A 152 18.25 25.66 -54.49
CA SER A 152 18.78 26.98 -54.82
C SER A 152 19.93 26.95 -55.84
N SER A 153 20.57 25.80 -56.07
CA SER A 153 21.51 25.63 -57.20
C SER A 153 20.77 25.36 -58.51
N ILE A 154 19.68 24.59 -58.49
CA ILE A 154 18.87 24.28 -59.68
C ILE A 154 18.17 25.52 -60.25
N ASN A 155 17.71 26.44 -59.39
CA ASN A 155 17.00 27.65 -59.83
C ASN A 155 17.92 28.81 -60.27
N ARG A 156 19.24 28.58 -60.39
CA ARG A 156 20.22 29.58 -60.82
C ARG A 156 20.79 29.34 -62.23
N GLU A 157 20.34 28.29 -62.91
CA GLU A 157 20.56 28.04 -64.34
C GLU A 157 19.32 28.43 -65.15
#